data_AF-A0A7R9L2N3-F1
#
_entry.id   AF-A0A7R9L2N3-F1
#
_cell.length_a   1.000
_cell.length_b   1.000
_cell.length_c   1.000
_cell.angle_alpha   90.00
_cell.angle_beta   90.00
_cell.angle_gamma   90.00
#
_symmetry.space_group_name_H-M   'P 1'
#
loop_
_entity.id
_entity.type
_entity.pdbx_description
1 polymer ?
#
loop_
_entity_poly.entity_id
_entity_poly.type
_entity_poly.pdbx_seq_one_letter_code
_entity_poly.pdbx_strand_id
1 'polypeptide(L)'
;MKTMAKRGALVVLEGVDRVGKSTQALRLSEALKTMSCPTHLVRFPNRLTPIGQMISQYLKGGQQLDDRVIHLLFSANRWEMREQLEQLLSSGTSVIADRYVYSGVAYSAAKPSLDLEWCRLADRGLPKPDSVLYLTASEDSIAAREGFGDERYETKAFQQKVRNNYEKLKEDYWETISADKSEDELHKELLDSVLKTIERCLAVWFHEHSHLLKEKDCISMLLEVIELGISGSKSKKNGFVFKADKQLKPASMRVREAAESLLTLLMNHFNNCPPSPCPPESIIGSSLIDESNLLKYMSIGNNWTHESACDRFKYFVSDNLIMLAVLDQLEPNSKQTVCIIRSPFGKYCWTFAFKQLSKKHKKTLSDQVSRPLPKPDITSTTNTHQIRHFPESMDKIKLTK
;
A
#
# COMPACT_ATOMS: atom_id res chain seq x y z
N MET A 1 29.33 -7.93 5.33
CA MET A 1 27.85 -7.79 5.39
C MET A 1 27.43 -6.90 4.23
N LYS A 2 26.59 -7.37 3.30
CA LYS A 2 25.90 -6.46 2.36
C LYS A 2 25.10 -5.50 3.23
N THR A 3 25.31 -4.19 3.09
CA THR A 3 24.45 -3.18 3.70
C THR A 3 23.01 -3.52 3.31
N MET A 4 22.14 -3.78 4.29
CA MET A 4 20.72 -4.05 4.05
C MET A 4 20.02 -2.75 3.63
N ALA A 5 20.33 -2.29 2.42
CA ALA A 5 19.70 -1.13 1.83
C ALA A 5 18.26 -1.48 1.46
N LYS A 6 17.33 -0.60 1.81
CA LYS A 6 15.96 -0.66 1.28
C LYS A 6 16.02 -0.70 -0.24
N ARG A 7 15.25 -1.57 -0.89
CA ARG A 7 15.12 -1.58 -2.35
C ARG A 7 14.41 -0.33 -2.90
N GLY A 8 14.74 0.05 -4.12
CA GLY A 8 13.99 1.04 -4.89
C GLY A 8 12.65 0.50 -5.40
N ALA A 9 11.78 1.41 -5.85
CA ALA A 9 10.53 1.07 -6.51
C ALA A 9 10.73 0.93 -8.03
N LEU A 10 10.05 -0.02 -8.66
CA LEU A 10 9.96 -0.12 -10.12
C LEU A 10 8.61 0.43 -10.58
N VAL A 11 8.61 1.61 -11.21
CA VAL A 11 7.40 2.23 -11.76
C VAL A 11 7.47 2.25 -13.28
N VAL A 12 6.43 1.75 -13.93
CA VAL A 12 6.37 1.66 -15.39
C VAL A 12 5.34 2.65 -15.92
N LEU A 13 5.68 3.42 -16.95
CA LEU A 13 4.73 4.21 -17.73
C LEU A 13 4.35 3.42 -18.98
N GLU A 14 3.07 3.11 -19.12
CA GLU A 14 2.48 2.43 -20.27
C GLU A 14 1.45 3.31 -20.96
N GLY A 15 1.10 2.97 -22.20
CA GLY A 15 0.11 3.72 -22.97
C GLY A 15 0.34 3.62 -24.48
N VAL A 16 -0.68 3.98 -25.23
CA VAL A 16 -0.63 4.10 -26.70
C VAL A 16 0.43 5.09 -27.16
N ASP A 17 0.79 5.05 -28.44
CA ASP A 17 1.78 5.95 -29.00
C ASP A 17 1.40 7.43 -28.80
N ARG A 18 2.43 8.25 -28.55
CA ARG A 18 2.34 9.72 -28.37
C ARG A 18 1.54 10.25 -27.21
N VAL A 19 1.12 9.41 -26.27
CA VAL A 19 0.44 9.87 -25.05
C VAL A 19 1.34 10.70 -24.10
N GLY A 20 2.62 10.89 -24.43
CA GLY A 20 3.54 11.75 -23.66
C GLY A 20 4.44 11.01 -22.67
N LYS A 21 4.54 9.68 -22.77
CA LYS A 21 5.30 8.82 -21.85
C LYS A 21 6.76 9.25 -21.70
N SER A 22 7.48 9.44 -22.80
CA SER A 22 8.91 9.77 -22.76
C SER A 22 9.18 11.14 -22.14
N THR A 23 8.33 12.12 -22.44
CA THR A 23 8.38 13.46 -21.82
C THR A 23 8.15 13.35 -20.32
N GLN A 24 7.09 12.67 -19.90
CA GLN A 24 6.75 12.54 -18.49
C GLN A 24 7.78 11.70 -17.72
N ALA A 25 8.29 10.61 -18.29
CA ALA A 25 9.31 9.78 -17.66
C ALA A 25 10.62 10.56 -17.41
N LEU A 26 11.02 11.43 -18.35
CA LEU A 26 12.17 12.32 -18.16
C LEU A 26 11.91 13.34 -17.04
N ARG A 27 10.78 14.05 -17.10
CA ARG A 27 10.39 15.04 -16.08
C ARG A 27 10.30 14.42 -14.68
N LEU A 28 9.74 13.21 -14.57
CA LEU A 28 9.68 12.46 -13.31
C LEU A 28 11.07 12.13 -12.78
N SER A 29 11.98 11.66 -13.64
CA SER A 29 13.36 11.37 -13.23
C SER A 29 14.09 12.62 -12.73
N GLU A 30 13.92 13.76 -13.38
CA GLU A 30 14.53 15.04 -12.99
C GLU A 30 13.92 15.59 -11.68
N ALA A 31 12.60 15.52 -11.54
CA ALA A 31 11.91 15.91 -10.32
C ALA A 31 12.39 15.09 -9.12
N LEU A 32 12.47 13.76 -9.25
CA LEU A 32 12.92 12.87 -8.18
C LEU A 32 14.39 13.09 -7.82
N LYS A 33 15.26 13.33 -8.81
CA LYS A 33 16.67 13.71 -8.57
C LYS A 33 16.78 15.02 -7.78
N THR A 34 15.95 16.02 -8.11
CA THR A 34 15.89 17.30 -7.38
C THR A 34 15.42 17.10 -5.94
N MET A 35 14.54 16.13 -5.70
CA MET A 35 14.07 15.72 -4.38
C MET A 35 15.06 14.82 -3.62
N SER A 36 16.28 14.60 -4.15
CA SER A 36 17.29 13.70 -3.58
C SER A 36 16.82 12.24 -3.45
N CYS A 37 15.87 11.80 -4.28
CA CYS A 37 15.46 10.41 -4.38
C CYS A 37 16.29 9.71 -5.48
N PRO A 38 17.14 8.71 -5.13
CA PRO A 38 17.94 7.98 -6.11
C PRO A 38 17.03 7.35 -7.17
N THR A 39 17.19 7.80 -8.42
CA THR A 39 16.29 7.41 -9.52
C THR A 39 17.06 7.18 -10.81
N HIS A 40 16.71 6.11 -11.52
CA HIS A 40 17.23 5.78 -12.85
C HIS A 40 16.09 5.66 -13.87
N LEU A 41 16.26 6.29 -15.04
CA LEU A 41 15.31 6.21 -16.15
C LEU A 41 15.76 5.13 -17.13
N VAL A 42 14.89 4.17 -17.42
CA VAL A 42 15.10 3.14 -18.44
C VAL A 42 14.03 3.29 -19.52
N ARG A 43 14.36 3.01 -20.77
CA ARG A 43 13.42 3.01 -21.88
C ARG A 43 13.48 1.69 -22.63
N PHE A 44 12.33 1.11 -22.93
CA PHE A 44 12.23 -0.12 -23.72
C PHE A 44 11.53 0.15 -25.06
N PRO A 45 12.09 -0.29 -26.20
CA PRO A 45 13.35 -1.01 -26.34
C PRO A 45 14.57 -0.11 -26.10
N ASN A 46 15.64 -0.67 -25.52
CA ASN A 46 16.94 -0.01 -25.43
C ASN A 46 17.64 -0.10 -26.79
N ARG A 47 17.43 0.92 -27.63
CA ARG A 47 17.93 1.02 -29.02
C ARG A 47 19.47 1.09 -29.14
N LEU A 48 20.22 1.18 -28.03
CA LEU A 48 21.69 1.24 -28.05
C LEU A 48 22.35 -0.15 -28.15
N THR A 49 21.65 -1.20 -27.71
CA THR A 49 22.13 -2.59 -27.79
C THR A 49 22.08 -3.14 -29.21
N PRO A 50 22.85 -4.19 -29.56
CA PRO A 50 22.73 -4.84 -30.87
C PRO A 50 21.30 -5.32 -31.18
N ILE A 51 20.60 -5.92 -30.20
CA ILE A 51 19.19 -6.32 -30.35
C ILE A 51 18.31 -5.08 -30.56
N GLY A 52 18.52 -4.03 -29.78
CA GLY A 52 17.80 -2.76 -29.90
C GLY A 52 17.97 -2.07 -31.25
N GLN A 53 19.15 -2.19 -31.87
CA GLN A 53 19.40 -1.67 -33.22
C GLN A 53 18.59 -2.43 -34.26
N MET A 54 18.52 -3.77 -34.17
CA MET A 54 17.66 -4.59 -35.05
C MET A 54 16.18 -4.21 -34.89
N ILE A 55 15.71 -4.03 -33.66
CA ILE A 55 14.35 -3.55 -33.38
C ILE A 55 14.12 -2.17 -34.00
N SER A 56 15.07 -1.25 -33.86
CA SER A 56 14.95 0.10 -34.43
C SER A 56 14.87 0.08 -35.95
N GLN A 57 15.61 -0.80 -36.63
CA GLN A 57 15.54 -0.95 -38.10
C GLN A 57 14.17 -1.48 -38.54
N TYR A 58 13.63 -2.45 -37.79
CA TYR A 58 12.30 -2.99 -38.04
C TYR A 58 11.18 -1.94 -37.87
N LEU A 59 11.23 -1.13 -36.80
CA LEU A 59 10.24 -0.08 -36.51
C LEU A 59 10.25 1.04 -37.55
N LYS A 60 11.42 1.41 -38.06
CA LYS A 60 11.60 2.38 -39.16
C LYS A 60 11.24 1.82 -40.55
N GLY A 61 10.82 0.56 -40.62
CA GLY A 61 10.46 -0.09 -41.89
C GLY A 61 11.64 -0.56 -42.74
N GLY A 62 12.89 -0.44 -42.26
CA GLY A 62 14.10 -0.82 -42.98
C GLY A 62 14.32 -2.33 -43.12
N GLN A 63 13.63 -3.14 -42.31
CA GLN A 63 13.69 -4.60 -42.38
C GLN A 63 12.32 -5.22 -42.09
N GLN A 64 11.96 -6.25 -42.86
CA GLN A 64 10.81 -7.10 -42.56
C GLN A 64 11.28 -8.31 -41.77
N LEU A 65 10.60 -8.58 -40.65
CA LEU A 65 10.85 -9.72 -39.78
C LEU A 65 9.50 -10.38 -39.49
N ASP A 66 9.53 -11.70 -39.29
CA ASP A 66 8.38 -12.46 -38.80
C ASP A 66 7.93 -11.91 -37.44
N ASP A 67 6.61 -11.91 -37.20
CA ASP A 67 6.02 -11.34 -36.00
C ASP A 67 6.50 -12.03 -34.71
N ARG A 68 6.75 -13.34 -34.76
CA ARG A 68 7.28 -14.11 -33.61
C ARG A 68 8.72 -13.73 -33.35
N VAL A 69 9.52 -13.56 -34.41
CA VAL A 69 10.93 -13.16 -34.29
C VAL A 69 11.05 -11.80 -33.65
N ILE A 70 10.33 -10.79 -34.16
CA ILE A 70 10.41 -9.44 -33.58
C ILE A 70 9.87 -9.39 -32.16
N HIS A 71 8.81 -10.14 -31.83
CA HIS A 71 8.30 -10.24 -30.46
C HIS A 71 9.38 -10.78 -29.50
N LEU A 72 10.06 -11.86 -29.88
CA LEU A 72 11.13 -12.44 -29.09
C LEU A 72 12.34 -11.50 -28.97
N LEU A 73 12.67 -10.72 -30.00
CA LEU A 73 13.72 -9.69 -29.90
C LEU A 73 13.35 -8.60 -28.88
N PHE A 74 12.10 -8.13 -28.87
CA PHE A 74 11.63 -7.19 -27.85
C PHE A 74 11.74 -7.77 -26.43
N SER A 75 11.40 -9.05 -26.24
CA SER A 75 11.55 -9.71 -24.95
C SER A 75 13.01 -9.89 -24.56
N ALA A 76 13.85 -10.38 -25.47
CA ALA A 76 15.30 -10.54 -25.26
C ALA A 76 15.94 -9.20 -24.84
N ASN A 77 15.56 -8.09 -25.47
CA ASN A 77 16.05 -6.76 -25.11
C ASN A 77 15.67 -6.31 -23.68
N ARG A 78 14.55 -6.78 -23.14
CA ARG A 78 14.21 -6.58 -21.71
C ARG A 78 15.06 -7.47 -20.80
N TRP A 79 15.25 -8.74 -21.19
CA TRP A 79 16.08 -9.68 -20.45
C TRP A 79 17.55 -9.25 -20.35
N GLU A 80 18.10 -8.63 -21.39
CA GLU A 80 19.45 -8.03 -21.35
C GLU A 80 19.62 -7.01 -20.21
N MET A 81 18.53 -6.32 -19.84
CA MET A 81 18.54 -5.30 -18.77
C MET A 81 18.22 -5.87 -17.38
N ARG A 82 17.79 -7.14 -17.29
CA ARG A 82 17.26 -7.71 -16.02
C ARG A 82 18.24 -7.59 -14.87
N GLU A 83 19.49 -8.02 -15.06
CA GLU A 83 20.47 -8.04 -13.98
C GLU A 83 20.79 -6.62 -13.48
N GLN A 84 20.96 -5.67 -14.41
CA GLN A 84 21.17 -4.26 -14.05
C GLN A 84 19.95 -3.68 -13.33
N LEU A 85 18.73 -4.05 -13.75
CA LEU A 85 17.50 -3.63 -13.11
C LEU A 85 17.40 -4.15 -11.67
N GLU A 86 17.69 -5.43 -11.44
CA GLU A 86 17.73 -6.03 -10.10
C GLU A 86 18.81 -5.38 -9.22
N GLN A 87 20.00 -5.08 -9.78
CA GLN A 87 21.07 -4.38 -9.07
C GLN A 87 20.65 -2.97 -8.64
N LEU A 88 20.09 -2.16 -9.56
CA LEU A 88 19.59 -0.81 -9.28
C LEU A 88 18.53 -0.82 -8.17
N LEU A 89 17.55 -1.71 -8.29
CA LEU A 89 16.49 -1.84 -7.29
C LEU A 89 17.08 -2.26 -5.94
N SER A 90 17.97 -3.25 -5.91
CA SER A 90 18.60 -3.72 -4.66
C SER A 90 19.49 -2.65 -3.99
N SER A 91 20.03 -1.70 -4.75
CA SER A 91 20.82 -0.59 -4.22
C SER A 91 19.99 0.55 -3.63
N GLY A 92 18.66 0.44 -3.65
CA GLY A 92 17.75 1.51 -3.23
C GLY A 92 17.44 2.55 -4.31
N THR A 93 17.89 2.34 -5.54
CA THR A 93 17.58 3.23 -6.67
C THR A 93 16.23 2.88 -7.25
N SER A 94 15.29 3.83 -7.23
CA SER A 94 14.00 3.64 -7.90
C SER A 94 14.17 3.73 -9.41
N VAL A 95 13.41 2.94 -10.17
CA VAL A 95 13.49 2.90 -11.62
C VAL A 95 12.18 3.35 -12.22
N ILE A 96 12.27 4.35 -13.10
CA ILE A 96 11.17 4.79 -13.96
C ILE A 96 11.39 4.15 -15.32
N ALA A 97 10.49 3.29 -15.75
CA ALA A 97 10.56 2.61 -17.04
C ALA A 97 9.55 3.21 -18.04
N ASP A 98 10.03 3.76 -19.14
CA ASP A 98 9.19 4.14 -20.29
C ASP A 98 8.98 2.88 -21.14
N ARG A 99 7.76 2.33 -21.04
CA ARG A 99 7.35 1.01 -21.52
C ARG A 99 8.05 -0.15 -20.84
N TYR A 100 7.42 -1.32 -20.85
CA TYR A 100 8.02 -2.55 -20.34
C TYR A 100 7.40 -3.79 -21.03
N VAL A 101 7.14 -4.85 -20.26
CA VAL A 101 6.53 -6.10 -20.72
C VAL A 101 5.16 -5.87 -21.36
N TYR A 102 4.35 -4.97 -20.81
CA TYR A 102 2.97 -4.77 -21.27
C TYR A 102 2.90 -4.18 -22.67
N SER A 103 3.75 -3.21 -23.01
CA SER A 103 3.94 -2.77 -24.40
C SER A 103 4.30 -3.94 -25.33
N GLY A 104 5.21 -4.83 -24.89
CA GLY A 104 5.59 -6.02 -25.67
C GLY A 104 4.40 -6.92 -25.99
N VAL A 105 3.58 -7.24 -24.98
CA VAL A 105 2.39 -8.08 -25.12
C VAL A 105 1.29 -7.39 -25.93
N ALA A 106 0.94 -6.15 -25.58
CA ALA A 106 -0.20 -5.43 -26.17
C ALA A 106 -0.02 -5.18 -27.68
N TYR A 107 1.18 -4.79 -28.11
CA TYR A 107 1.49 -4.54 -29.52
C TYR A 107 1.61 -5.83 -30.32
N SER A 108 2.19 -6.87 -29.74
CA SER A 108 2.38 -8.14 -30.45
C SER A 108 1.03 -8.86 -30.65
N ALA A 109 0.19 -8.90 -29.61
CA ALA A 109 -1.15 -9.48 -29.69
C ALA A 109 -2.16 -8.63 -30.49
N ALA A 110 -1.80 -7.40 -30.89
CA ALA A 110 -2.62 -6.60 -31.82
C ALA A 110 -2.48 -7.10 -33.28
N LYS A 111 -1.44 -7.88 -33.56
CA LYS A 111 -1.22 -8.54 -34.84
C LYS A 111 -2.05 -9.83 -34.90
N PRO A 112 -2.61 -10.19 -36.07
CA PRO A 112 -3.48 -11.36 -36.19
C PRO A 112 -2.77 -12.70 -35.99
N SER A 113 -1.45 -12.72 -36.04
CA SER A 113 -0.60 -13.92 -36.02
C SER A 113 -0.23 -14.42 -34.61
N LEU A 114 -0.48 -13.61 -33.57
CA LEU A 114 0.02 -13.85 -32.21
C LEU A 114 -1.11 -13.78 -31.18
N ASP A 115 -1.14 -14.80 -30.31
CA ASP A 115 -2.04 -14.85 -29.17
C ASP A 115 -1.48 -14.09 -27.95
N LEU A 116 -2.39 -13.55 -27.12
CA LEU A 116 -2.05 -12.74 -25.96
C LEU A 116 -1.34 -13.57 -24.88
N GLU A 117 -1.76 -14.82 -24.62
CA GLU A 117 -1.10 -15.69 -23.65
C GLU A 117 0.28 -16.10 -24.13
N TRP A 118 0.41 -16.42 -25.43
CA TRP A 118 1.73 -16.74 -26.01
C TRP A 118 2.71 -15.58 -25.84
N CYS A 119 2.26 -14.34 -26.06
CA CYS A 119 3.09 -13.15 -25.92
C CYS A 119 3.55 -12.90 -24.48
N ARG A 120 2.82 -13.38 -23.46
CA ARG A 120 3.21 -13.20 -22.04
C ARG A 120 4.34 -14.14 -21.62
N LEU A 121 4.46 -15.30 -22.25
CA LEU A 121 5.38 -16.36 -21.81
C LEU A 121 6.84 -15.95 -21.89
N ALA A 122 7.23 -15.20 -22.92
CA ALA A 122 8.62 -14.81 -23.15
C ALA A 122 9.17 -13.89 -22.03
N ASP A 123 8.31 -13.09 -21.40
CA ASP A 123 8.70 -12.12 -20.37
C ASP A 123 8.53 -12.66 -18.94
N ARG A 124 8.06 -13.92 -18.77
CA ARG A 124 7.83 -14.53 -17.46
C ARG A 124 9.14 -14.66 -16.68
N GLY A 125 9.22 -13.97 -15.54
CA GLY A 125 10.38 -13.98 -14.65
C GLY A 125 11.18 -12.67 -14.63
N LEU A 126 10.82 -11.70 -15.48
CA LEU A 126 11.30 -10.33 -15.34
C LEU A 126 10.77 -9.70 -14.04
N PRO A 127 11.50 -8.74 -13.44
CA PRO A 127 11.06 -8.02 -12.24
C PRO A 127 9.65 -7.43 -12.42
N LYS A 128 8.74 -7.78 -11.52
CA LYS A 128 7.37 -7.25 -11.49
C LYS A 128 7.40 -5.77 -11.04
N PRO A 129 6.71 -4.85 -11.73
CA PRO A 129 6.63 -3.47 -11.28
C PRO A 129 5.77 -3.31 -10.03
N ASP A 130 6.10 -2.31 -9.23
CA ASP A 130 5.35 -1.91 -8.03
C ASP A 130 4.12 -1.07 -8.38
N SER A 131 4.18 -0.34 -9.51
CA SER A 131 3.07 0.43 -10.06
C SER A 131 3.19 0.55 -11.57
N VAL A 132 2.05 0.54 -12.26
CA VAL A 132 1.96 0.79 -13.70
C VAL A 132 1.06 1.99 -13.94
N LEU A 133 1.63 3.08 -14.43
CA LEU A 133 0.92 4.29 -14.78
C LEU A 133 0.52 4.19 -16.26
N TYR A 134 -0.74 3.84 -16.49
CA TYR A 134 -1.30 3.70 -17.83
C TYR A 134 -1.88 5.02 -18.30
N LEU A 135 -1.14 5.70 -19.17
CA LEU A 135 -1.53 6.98 -19.75
C LEU A 135 -2.51 6.75 -20.90
N THR A 136 -3.68 7.40 -20.83
CA THR A 136 -4.71 7.39 -21.87
C THR A 136 -4.97 8.79 -22.38
N ALA A 137 -5.16 8.95 -23.68
CA ALA A 137 -5.62 10.21 -24.29
C ALA A 137 -6.69 9.94 -25.34
N SER A 138 -7.51 10.96 -25.57
CA SER A 138 -8.46 11.02 -26.68
C SER A 138 -7.75 10.91 -28.03
N GLU A 139 -8.44 10.38 -29.04
CA GLU A 139 -7.86 10.23 -30.38
C GLU A 139 -7.51 11.57 -31.02
N ASP A 140 -8.31 12.60 -30.74
CA ASP A 140 -8.08 13.96 -31.23
C ASP A 140 -6.80 14.55 -30.63
N SER A 141 -6.57 14.36 -29.32
CA SER A 141 -5.34 14.77 -28.61
C SER A 141 -4.09 14.06 -29.14
N ILE A 142 -4.20 12.78 -29.52
CA ILE A 142 -3.08 12.03 -30.11
C ILE A 142 -2.79 12.50 -31.54
N ALA A 143 -3.83 12.71 -32.34
CA ALA A 143 -3.71 13.13 -33.74
C ALA A 143 -3.15 14.55 -33.88
N ALA A 144 -3.39 15.42 -32.89
CA ALA A 144 -2.86 16.78 -32.86
C ALA A 144 -1.34 16.87 -32.59
N ARG A 145 -0.68 15.76 -32.18
CA ARG A 145 0.76 15.73 -31.84
C ARG A 145 1.61 15.40 -33.07
N GLU A 146 2.59 16.26 -33.37
CA GLU A 146 3.43 16.23 -34.57
C GLU A 146 4.18 14.90 -34.79
N GLY A 147 4.15 14.39 -36.04
CA GLY A 147 4.92 13.22 -36.53
C GLY A 147 4.14 11.90 -36.70
N PHE A 148 2.81 11.87 -36.53
CA PHE A 148 2.05 10.62 -36.39
C PHE A 148 1.98 9.89 -37.72
N GLY A 149 2.54 8.68 -37.76
CA GLY A 149 2.67 7.86 -38.96
C GLY A 149 4.11 7.57 -39.39
N ASP A 150 5.11 8.09 -38.66
CA ASP A 150 6.53 7.92 -39.02
C ASP A 150 7.07 6.51 -38.71
N GLU A 151 6.50 5.85 -37.69
CA GLU A 151 6.86 4.48 -37.31
C GLU A 151 5.73 3.47 -37.65
N ARG A 152 6.12 2.21 -37.88
CA ARG A 152 5.26 1.11 -38.40
C ARG A 152 3.89 0.95 -37.72
N TYR A 153 3.77 1.26 -36.44
CA TYR A 153 2.57 0.99 -35.64
C TYR A 153 1.68 2.21 -35.38
N GLU A 154 2.04 3.39 -35.90
CA GLU A 154 1.31 4.63 -35.70
C GLU A 154 0.10 4.76 -36.66
N THR A 155 -0.77 3.74 -36.68
CA THR A 155 -2.04 3.77 -37.42
C THR A 155 -3.22 3.68 -36.46
N LYS A 156 -4.29 4.46 -36.70
CA LYS A 156 -5.47 4.52 -35.80
C LYS A 156 -6.07 3.15 -35.51
N ALA A 157 -6.28 2.35 -36.56
CA ALA A 157 -6.87 1.01 -36.43
C ALA A 157 -5.99 0.05 -35.59
N PHE A 158 -4.67 0.14 -35.71
CA PHE A 158 -3.75 -0.67 -34.92
C PHE A 158 -3.72 -0.22 -33.46
N GLN A 159 -3.62 1.09 -33.21
CA GLN A 159 -3.61 1.65 -31.85
C GLN A 159 -4.91 1.32 -31.09
N GLN A 160 -6.06 1.25 -31.77
CA GLN A 160 -7.31 0.82 -31.13
C GLN A 160 -7.26 -0.65 -30.67
N LYS A 161 -6.65 -1.54 -31.46
CA LYS A 161 -6.43 -2.94 -31.03
C LYS A 161 -5.48 -3.02 -29.84
N VAL A 162 -4.41 -2.23 -29.86
CA VAL A 162 -3.45 -2.13 -28.75
C VAL A 162 -4.13 -1.65 -27.48
N ARG A 163 -4.96 -0.61 -27.57
CA ARG A 163 -5.77 -0.10 -26.44
C ARG A 163 -6.64 -1.19 -25.83
N ASN A 164 -7.36 -1.96 -26.66
CA ASN A 164 -8.18 -3.08 -26.21
C ASN A 164 -7.35 -4.17 -25.50
N ASN A 165 -6.12 -4.42 -25.95
CA ASN A 165 -5.22 -5.37 -25.30
C ASN A 165 -4.69 -4.85 -23.97
N TYR A 166 -4.40 -3.56 -23.84
CA TYR A 166 -4.05 -2.95 -22.55
C TYR A 166 -5.17 -3.09 -21.51
N GLU A 167 -6.42 -2.88 -21.90
CA GLU A 167 -7.57 -3.07 -20.98
C GLU A 167 -7.65 -4.51 -20.46
N LYS A 168 -7.28 -5.51 -21.26
CA LYS A 168 -7.22 -6.92 -20.85
C LYS A 168 -6.00 -7.25 -19.97
N LEU A 169 -4.99 -6.40 -19.94
CA LEU A 169 -3.74 -6.59 -19.19
C LEU A 169 -3.74 -5.88 -17.83
N LYS A 170 -4.75 -5.06 -17.54
CA LYS A 170 -4.83 -4.31 -16.27
C LYS A 170 -4.88 -5.25 -15.07
N GLU A 171 -4.09 -4.92 -14.06
CA GLU A 171 -4.06 -5.57 -12.75
C GLU A 171 -4.28 -4.51 -11.64
N ASP A 172 -4.43 -4.94 -10.38
CA ASP A 172 -4.81 -4.05 -9.26
C ASP A 172 -3.81 -2.93 -8.94
N TYR A 173 -2.55 -3.05 -9.37
CA TYR A 173 -1.49 -2.03 -9.20
C TYR A 173 -1.37 -1.09 -10.41
N TRP A 174 -2.33 -1.13 -11.33
CA TRP A 174 -2.40 -0.19 -12.44
C TRP A 174 -3.21 1.04 -12.06
N GLU A 175 -2.70 2.20 -12.46
CA GLU A 175 -3.41 3.47 -12.35
C GLU A 175 -3.63 4.04 -13.74
N THR A 176 -4.89 4.24 -14.12
CA THR A 176 -5.24 4.84 -15.41
C THR A 176 -5.29 6.36 -15.26
N ILE A 177 -4.47 7.07 -16.02
CA ILE A 177 -4.31 8.53 -15.91
C ILE A 177 -4.58 9.18 -17.27
N SER A 178 -5.49 10.16 -17.29
CA SER A 178 -5.79 10.91 -18.51
C SER A 178 -4.68 11.92 -18.81
N ALA A 179 -4.12 11.81 -20.01
CA ALA A 179 -3.10 12.69 -20.58
C ALA A 179 -3.70 13.76 -21.53
N ASP A 180 -5.02 13.98 -21.46
CA ASP A 180 -5.70 15.10 -22.15
C ASP A 180 -5.58 16.43 -21.39
N LYS A 181 -4.98 16.41 -20.19
CA LYS A 181 -4.70 17.58 -19.35
C LYS A 181 -3.44 18.30 -19.82
N SER A 182 -3.16 19.48 -19.24
CA SER A 182 -1.88 20.16 -19.48
C SER A 182 -0.69 19.31 -19.02
N GLU A 183 0.48 19.52 -19.63
CA GLU A 183 1.67 18.72 -19.31
C GLU A 183 2.07 18.82 -17.83
N ASP A 184 1.87 19.98 -17.21
CA ASP A 184 2.21 20.24 -15.82
C ASP A 184 1.24 19.59 -14.83
N GLU A 185 -0.06 19.59 -15.15
CA GLU A 185 -1.07 18.90 -14.33
C GLU A 185 -0.86 17.39 -14.38
N LEU A 186 -0.64 16.84 -15.59
CA LEU A 186 -0.31 15.43 -15.77
C LEU A 186 0.97 15.06 -15.02
N HIS A 187 2.01 15.90 -15.11
CA HIS A 187 3.26 15.67 -14.40
C HIS A 187 3.06 15.63 -12.89
N LYS A 188 2.27 16.56 -12.34
CA LYS A 188 1.98 16.63 -10.91
C LYS A 188 1.24 15.38 -10.41
N GLU A 189 0.26 14.92 -11.16
CA GLU A 189 -0.50 13.70 -10.85
C GLU A 189 0.37 12.45 -10.92
N LEU A 190 1.19 12.32 -11.96
CA LEU A 190 2.14 11.21 -12.10
C LEU A 190 3.18 11.22 -10.97
N LEU A 191 3.72 12.40 -10.62
CA LEU A 191 4.71 12.53 -9.55
C LEU A 191 4.12 12.10 -8.20
N ASP A 192 2.89 12.49 -7.90
CA ASP A 192 2.18 12.08 -6.68
C ASP A 192 2.01 10.55 -6.61
N SER A 193 1.59 9.91 -7.71
CA SER A 193 1.47 8.44 -7.76
C SER A 193 2.82 7.72 -7.60
N VAL A 194 3.88 8.23 -8.24
CA VAL A 194 5.24 7.69 -8.09
C VAL A 194 5.71 7.79 -6.64
N LEU A 195 5.54 8.95 -6.01
CA LEU A 195 5.93 9.16 -4.60
C LEU A 195 5.18 8.23 -3.66
N LYS A 196 3.86 8.06 -3.85
CA LYS A 196 3.04 7.07 -3.11
C LYS A 196 3.59 5.65 -3.28
N THR A 197 4.03 5.28 -4.48
CA THR A 197 4.59 3.96 -4.73
C THR A 197 5.93 3.77 -4.01
N ILE A 198 6.81 4.78 -4.04
CA ILE A 198 8.08 4.77 -3.32
C ILE A 198 7.86 4.67 -1.81
N GLU A 199 6.86 5.39 -1.29
CA GLU A 199 6.44 5.36 0.12
C GLU A 199 5.90 3.98 0.51
N ARG A 200 5.06 3.35 -0.32
CA ARG A 200 4.60 1.97 -0.08
C ARG A 200 5.76 0.98 0.03
N CYS A 201 6.75 1.07 -0.86
CA CYS A 201 7.95 0.22 -0.78
C CYS A 201 8.75 0.48 0.51
N LEU A 202 8.77 1.73 0.97
CA LEU A 202 9.37 2.19 2.23
C LEU A 202 8.64 1.51 3.41
N ALA A 203 7.31 1.57 3.42
CA ALA A 203 6.45 1.02 4.46
C ALA A 203 6.58 -0.51 4.58
N VAL A 204 6.60 -1.23 3.46
CA VAL A 204 6.80 -2.69 3.45
C VAL A 204 8.17 -3.05 4.02
N TRP A 205 9.23 -2.33 3.63
CA TRP A 205 10.57 -2.56 4.18
C TRP A 205 10.61 -2.32 5.70
N PHE A 206 10.01 -1.23 6.18
CA PHE A 206 9.90 -0.97 7.62
C PHE A 206 9.15 -2.10 8.36
N HIS A 207 8.09 -2.64 7.75
CA HIS A 207 7.33 -3.74 8.34
C HIS A 207 8.17 -5.03 8.44
N GLU A 208 8.87 -5.40 7.37
CA GLU A 208 9.76 -6.58 7.35
C GLU A 208 10.94 -6.42 8.32
N HIS A 209 11.45 -5.20 8.50
CA HIS A 209 12.61 -4.89 9.35
C HIS A 209 12.22 -4.33 10.72
N SER A 210 11.05 -4.75 11.22
CA SER A 210 10.51 -4.44 12.54
C SER A 210 11.49 -4.59 13.71
N HIS A 211 12.46 -5.50 13.61
CA HIS A 211 13.48 -5.71 14.63
C HIS A 211 14.38 -4.49 14.86
N LEU A 212 14.56 -3.62 13.86
CA LEU A 212 15.30 -2.35 14.01
C LEU A 212 14.64 -1.42 15.04
N LEU A 213 13.31 -1.50 15.18
CA LEU A 213 12.55 -0.75 16.18
C LEU A 213 12.72 -1.29 17.60
N LYS A 214 13.51 -2.35 17.82
CA LYS A 214 13.92 -2.77 19.16
C LYS A 214 15.12 -1.96 19.68
N GLU A 215 15.89 -1.34 18.78
CA GLU A 215 17.04 -0.54 19.16
C GLU A 215 16.61 0.87 19.58
N LYS A 216 16.94 1.24 20.82
CA LYS A 216 16.59 2.54 21.42
C LYS A 216 17.12 3.72 20.60
N ASP A 217 18.33 3.60 20.06
CA ASP A 217 18.98 4.64 19.26
C ASP A 217 18.26 4.84 17.92
N CYS A 218 17.79 3.75 17.29
CA CYS A 218 17.00 3.80 16.06
C CYS A 218 15.68 4.55 16.28
N ILE A 219 14.94 4.20 17.34
CA ILE A 219 13.69 4.88 17.70
C ILE A 219 13.92 6.36 18.00
N SER A 220 14.96 6.68 18.78
CA SER A 220 15.29 8.06 19.13
C SER A 220 15.58 8.88 17.87
N MET A 221 16.39 8.34 16.95
CA MET A 221 16.69 8.99 15.68
C MET A 221 15.44 9.19 14.82
N LEU A 222 14.57 8.17 14.71
CA LEU A 222 13.33 8.27 13.94
C LEU A 222 12.37 9.31 14.52
N LEU A 223 12.19 9.32 15.84
CA LEU A 223 11.35 10.31 16.52
C LEU A 223 11.91 11.73 16.37
N GLU A 224 13.23 11.92 16.41
CA GLU A 224 13.85 13.23 16.13
C GLU A 224 13.59 13.70 14.69
N VAL A 225 13.66 12.80 13.71
CA VAL A 225 13.38 13.12 12.31
C VAL A 225 11.91 13.47 12.11
N ILE A 226 11.00 12.69 12.71
CA ILE A 226 9.56 12.98 12.70
C ILE A 226 9.26 14.31 13.37
N GLU A 227 9.87 14.57 14.53
CA GLU A 227 9.70 15.80 15.27
C GLU A 227 10.15 17.01 14.44
N LEU A 228 11.32 16.90 13.79
CA LEU A 228 11.83 17.90 12.88
C LEU A 228 10.89 18.12 11.69
N GLY A 229 10.32 17.04 11.14
CA GLY A 229 9.37 17.12 10.02
C GLY A 229 8.04 17.78 10.39
N ILE A 230 7.51 17.53 11.58
CA ILE A 230 6.22 18.07 12.04
C ILE A 230 6.37 19.50 12.57
N SER A 231 7.38 19.75 13.40
CA SER A 231 7.54 21.02 14.13
C SER A 231 8.53 21.99 13.48
N GLY A 232 9.40 21.52 12.58
CA GLY A 232 10.50 22.30 12.02
C GLY A 232 11.69 22.49 12.95
N SER A 233 11.67 21.88 14.14
CA SER A 233 12.74 22.00 15.13
C SER A 233 12.94 20.68 15.88
N LYS A 234 14.13 20.48 16.45
CA LYS A 234 14.42 19.35 17.34
C LYS A 234 14.37 19.78 18.80
N SER A 235 13.89 18.91 19.68
CA SER A 235 13.99 19.03 21.12
C SER A 235 15.45 19.22 21.53
N LYS A 236 15.76 20.29 22.26
CA LYS A 236 17.09 20.49 22.84
C LYS A 236 17.21 19.65 24.11
N LYS A 237 18.38 19.06 24.38
CA LYS A 237 18.64 18.24 25.58
C LYS A 237 18.38 18.97 26.92
N ASN A 238 18.35 20.31 26.93
CA ASN A 238 18.24 21.13 28.15
C ASN A 238 16.83 21.71 28.41
N GLY A 239 15.77 21.12 27.85
CA GLY A 239 14.40 21.50 28.17
C GLY A 239 13.38 20.74 27.34
N PHE A 240 12.48 20.03 28.02
CA PHE A 240 11.37 19.33 27.37
C PHE A 240 10.21 20.31 27.17
N VAL A 241 9.85 20.55 25.90
CA VAL A 241 8.62 21.27 25.54
C VAL A 241 7.62 20.23 25.05
N PHE A 242 6.43 20.18 25.65
CA PHE A 242 5.40 19.23 25.22
C PHE A 242 4.99 19.49 23.77
N LYS A 243 4.62 18.42 23.05
CA LYS A 243 4.24 18.51 21.63
C LYS A 243 3.12 19.53 21.38
N ALA A 244 2.15 19.64 22.29
CA ALA A 244 1.04 20.59 22.19
C ALA A 244 1.50 22.06 22.28
N ASP A 245 2.63 22.31 22.93
CA ASP A 245 3.17 23.65 23.17
C ASP A 245 4.22 24.06 22.13
N LYS A 246 4.56 23.16 21.19
CA LYS A 246 5.49 23.46 20.10
C LYS A 246 4.79 24.23 18.99
N GLN A 247 5.38 25.35 18.58
CA GLN A 247 4.98 26.01 17.34
C GLN A 247 5.28 25.09 16.16
N LEU A 248 4.24 24.72 15.41
CA LEU A 248 4.36 23.94 14.19
C LEU A 248 4.87 24.84 13.06
N LYS A 249 6.17 24.75 12.75
CA LYS A 249 6.80 25.46 11.62
C LYS A 249 7.51 24.48 10.70
N PRO A 250 6.80 23.50 10.09
CA PRO A 250 7.43 22.55 9.20
C PRO A 250 8.05 23.26 7.99
N ALA A 251 9.10 22.67 7.41
CA ALA A 251 9.76 23.22 6.23
C ALA A 251 8.81 23.30 5.01
N SER A 252 7.84 22.38 4.92
CA SER A 252 6.71 22.45 4.00
C SER A 252 5.56 21.56 4.49
N MET A 253 4.35 21.75 3.95
CA MET A 253 3.20 20.87 4.26
C MET A 253 3.46 19.41 3.88
N ARG A 254 4.14 19.16 2.76
CA ARG A 254 4.52 17.80 2.32
C ARG A 254 5.47 17.10 3.31
N VAL A 255 6.43 17.85 3.85
CA VAL A 255 7.38 17.32 4.86
C VAL A 255 6.62 16.94 6.14
N ARG A 256 5.64 17.76 6.54
CA ARG A 256 4.78 17.46 7.68
C ARG A 256 3.93 16.21 7.44
N GLU A 257 3.26 16.11 6.29
CA GLU A 257 2.42 14.95 5.93
C GLU A 257 3.23 13.65 5.88
N ALA A 258 4.44 13.67 5.31
CA ALA A 258 5.34 12.52 5.30
C ALA A 258 5.78 12.13 6.73
N ALA A 259 6.08 13.10 7.59
CA ALA A 259 6.44 12.85 8.98
C ALA A 259 5.28 12.31 9.82
N GLU A 260 4.06 12.81 9.61
CA GLU A 260 2.83 12.29 10.23
C GLU A 260 2.52 10.86 9.73
N SER A 261 2.75 10.56 8.46
CA SER A 261 2.58 9.23 7.88
C SER A 261 3.59 8.23 8.45
N LEU A 262 4.86 8.62 8.57
CA LEU A 262 5.90 7.81 9.22
C LEU A 262 5.59 7.57 10.70
N LEU A 263 5.13 8.60 11.43
CA LEU A 263 4.70 8.45 12.82
C LEU A 263 3.56 7.44 12.94
N THR A 264 2.58 7.52 12.04
CA THR A 264 1.44 6.59 12.01
C THR A 264 1.93 5.16 11.74
N LEU A 265 2.86 4.97 10.82
CA LEU A 265 3.47 3.67 10.53
C LEU A 265 4.18 3.09 11.77
N LEU A 266 4.96 3.91 12.46
CA LEU A 266 5.64 3.52 13.70
C LEU A 266 4.63 3.15 14.81
N MET A 267 3.62 3.98 15.04
CA MET A 267 2.59 3.71 16.04
C MET A 267 1.80 2.43 15.75
N ASN A 268 1.49 2.16 14.48
CA ASN A 268 0.85 0.91 14.05
C ASN A 268 1.76 -0.30 14.31
N HIS A 269 3.06 -0.15 14.07
CA HIS A 269 4.03 -1.22 14.34
C HIS A 269 4.13 -1.53 15.84
N PHE A 270 4.24 -0.50 16.68
CA PHE A 270 4.28 -0.66 18.14
C PHE A 270 3.01 -1.34 18.69
N ASN A 271 1.85 -1.09 18.09
CA ASN A 271 0.59 -1.76 18.47
C ASN A 271 0.51 -3.24 18.06
N ASN A 272 1.27 -3.68 17.06
CA ASN A 272 1.20 -5.02 16.49
C ASN A 272 2.33 -5.96 16.97
N CYS A 273 3.33 -5.45 17.68
CA CYS A 273 4.45 -6.27 18.17
C CYS A 273 4.04 -7.06 19.45
N PRO A 274 4.16 -8.40 19.47
CA PRO A 274 3.87 -9.18 20.68
C PRO A 274 4.85 -8.83 21.81
N PRO A 275 4.45 -9.00 23.08
CA PRO A 275 5.30 -8.69 24.22
C PRO A 275 6.54 -9.60 24.20
N SER A 276 7.67 -9.06 23.75
CA SER A 276 8.98 -9.61 24.07
C SER A 276 9.24 -9.34 25.56
N PRO A 277 9.84 -10.28 26.31
CA PRO A 277 10.25 -10.07 27.69
C PRO A 277 11.45 -9.11 27.71
N CYS A 278 11.20 -7.82 27.51
CA CYS A 278 12.22 -6.78 27.61
C CYS A 278 11.94 -5.89 28.85
N PRO A 279 12.98 -5.31 29.45
CA PRO A 279 12.91 -4.70 30.78
C PRO A 279 12.04 -3.44 30.80
N PRO A 280 11.63 -2.96 31.99
CA PRO A 280 10.74 -1.80 32.18
C PRO A 280 11.23 -0.45 31.61
N GLU A 281 12.37 -0.40 30.93
CA GLU A 281 13.01 0.83 30.42
C GLU A 281 12.73 1.12 28.93
N SER A 282 11.89 0.32 28.27
CA SER A 282 11.39 0.65 26.92
C SER A 282 10.30 1.72 27.02
N ILE A 283 10.63 2.95 26.61
CA ILE A 283 9.82 4.18 26.73
C ILE A 283 8.51 4.16 25.92
N ILE A 284 8.22 3.10 25.16
CA ILE A 284 7.03 3.05 24.28
C ILE A 284 6.20 1.81 24.62
N GLY A 285 5.33 1.97 25.61
CA GLY A 285 4.33 0.98 25.97
C GLY A 285 3.00 1.25 25.25
N SER A 286 2.66 0.45 24.24
CA SER A 286 1.25 0.18 23.90
C SER A 286 0.83 -1.26 24.25
N SER A 287 1.69 -2.01 24.94
CA SER A 287 1.42 -3.36 25.43
C SER A 287 0.75 -3.42 26.81
N LEU A 288 0.54 -2.29 27.50
CA LEU A 288 0.07 -2.27 28.89
C LEU A 288 -1.46 -2.35 29.06
N ILE A 289 -2.25 -2.25 27.98
CA ILE A 289 -3.71 -2.43 28.04
C ILE A 289 -4.03 -3.92 28.07
N ASP A 290 -3.92 -4.48 29.27
CA ASP A 290 -4.32 -5.83 29.65
C ASP A 290 -5.47 -5.74 30.67
N GLU A 291 -6.42 -6.68 30.62
CA GLU A 291 -7.57 -6.75 31.53
C GLU A 291 -7.10 -6.73 32.99
N SER A 292 -5.99 -7.41 33.28
CA SER A 292 -5.40 -7.48 34.62
C SER A 292 -4.83 -6.13 35.08
N ASN A 293 -4.18 -5.38 34.17
CA ASN A 293 -3.63 -4.06 34.47
C ASN A 293 -4.74 -3.01 34.59
N LEU A 294 -5.75 -3.05 33.71
CA LEU A 294 -6.92 -2.17 33.80
C LEU A 294 -7.63 -2.34 35.14
N LEU A 295 -7.89 -3.57 35.57
CA LEU A 295 -8.52 -3.82 36.88
C LEU A 295 -7.62 -3.41 38.05
N LYS A 296 -6.29 -3.57 37.95
CA LYS A 296 -5.33 -3.08 38.96
C LYS A 296 -5.29 -1.55 39.06
N TYR A 297 -5.33 -0.84 37.93
CA TYR A 297 -5.39 0.63 37.90
C TYR A 297 -6.75 1.15 38.41
N MET A 298 -7.82 0.37 38.22
CA MET A 298 -9.18 0.75 38.53
C MET A 298 -9.68 0.31 39.93
N SER A 299 -8.99 -0.62 40.59
CA SER A 299 -9.34 -1.09 41.94
C SER A 299 -8.28 -0.71 42.97
N ILE A 300 -8.72 -0.23 44.13
CA ILE A 300 -7.84 0.03 45.27
C ILE A 300 -7.44 -1.32 45.88
N GLY A 301 -6.26 -1.83 45.51
CA GLY A 301 -5.46 -2.70 46.39
C GLY A 301 -5.56 -4.22 46.26
N ASN A 302 -6.32 -4.79 45.31
CA ASN A 302 -6.36 -6.25 45.13
C ASN A 302 -5.43 -6.72 44.00
N ASN A 303 -4.53 -7.66 44.32
CA ASN A 303 -3.69 -8.35 43.34
C ASN A 303 -4.52 -9.41 42.59
N TRP A 304 -5.16 -9.01 41.49
CA TRP A 304 -5.91 -9.91 40.61
C TRP A 304 -4.98 -10.78 39.76
N THR A 305 -5.30 -12.06 39.62
CA THR A 305 -4.71 -12.97 38.61
C THR A 305 -5.38 -12.76 37.26
N HIS A 306 -4.70 -13.09 36.16
CA HIS A 306 -5.22 -12.87 34.80
C HIS A 306 -6.57 -13.58 34.55
N GLU A 307 -6.74 -14.81 35.03
CA GLU A 307 -8.00 -15.56 34.89
C GLU A 307 -9.17 -14.89 35.62
N SER A 308 -8.94 -14.44 36.86
CA SER A 308 -9.96 -13.73 37.64
C SER A 308 -10.36 -12.38 37.03
N ALA A 309 -9.46 -11.76 36.26
CA ALA A 309 -9.73 -10.55 35.51
C ALA A 309 -10.61 -10.83 34.29
N CYS A 310 -10.29 -11.88 33.52
CA CYS A 310 -11.05 -12.27 32.34
C CYS A 310 -12.52 -12.61 32.66
N ASP A 311 -12.79 -13.29 33.78
CA ASP A 311 -14.15 -13.66 34.19
C ASP A 311 -15.09 -12.45 34.41
N ARG A 312 -14.53 -11.25 34.63
CA ARG A 312 -15.30 -10.01 34.82
C ARG A 312 -15.69 -9.34 33.51
N PHE A 313 -14.98 -9.62 32.42
CA PHE A 313 -15.28 -9.04 31.12
C PHE A 313 -16.25 -9.93 30.35
N LYS A 314 -17.22 -9.31 29.69
CA LYS A 314 -18.08 -9.96 28.71
C LYS A 314 -17.47 -9.85 27.34
N TYR A 315 -17.13 -10.98 26.74
CA TYR A 315 -16.51 -11.01 25.42
C TYR A 315 -17.54 -11.19 24.31
N PHE A 316 -17.40 -10.39 23.25
CA PHE A 316 -18.16 -10.49 22.02
C PHE A 316 -17.18 -10.56 20.85
N VAL A 317 -17.48 -11.40 19.86
CA VAL A 317 -16.65 -11.50 18.65
C VAL A 317 -17.54 -11.19 17.45
N SER A 318 -17.12 -10.24 16.62
CA SER A 318 -17.78 -9.91 15.35
C SER A 318 -16.85 -10.30 14.20
N ASP A 319 -17.39 -11.06 13.24
CA ASP A 319 -16.76 -11.39 11.95
C ASP A 319 -15.34 -11.97 12.02
N ASN A 320 -14.98 -12.68 13.10
CA ASN A 320 -13.64 -13.23 13.38
C ASN A 320 -12.47 -12.23 13.34
N LEU A 321 -12.75 -10.94 13.22
CA LEU A 321 -11.74 -9.89 13.11
C LEU A 321 -11.73 -8.97 14.33
N ILE A 322 -12.88 -8.80 15.00
CA ILE A 322 -13.02 -7.88 16.12
C ILE A 322 -13.46 -8.63 17.37
N MET A 323 -12.67 -8.53 18.44
CA MET A 323 -13.05 -8.97 19.77
C MET A 323 -13.33 -7.74 20.64
N LEU A 324 -14.52 -7.67 21.22
CA LEU A 324 -14.94 -6.67 22.19
C LEU A 324 -14.96 -7.31 23.58
N ALA A 325 -14.36 -6.68 24.58
CA ALA A 325 -14.46 -7.07 25.98
C ALA A 325 -15.12 -5.94 26.77
N VAL A 326 -16.31 -6.18 27.32
CA VAL A 326 -17.12 -5.17 28.01
C VAL A 326 -17.21 -5.48 29.51
N LEU A 327 -16.85 -4.50 30.34
CA LEU A 327 -17.02 -4.54 31.78
C LEU A 327 -18.19 -3.64 32.17
N ASP A 328 -19.30 -4.25 32.57
CA ASP A 328 -20.59 -3.55 32.72
C ASP A 328 -20.73 -2.73 34.02
N GLN A 329 -19.97 -3.05 35.08
CA GLN A 329 -20.02 -2.31 36.36
C GLN A 329 -18.67 -2.39 37.08
N LEU A 330 -18.08 -1.22 37.35
CA LEU A 330 -16.75 -1.09 37.97
C LEU A 330 -16.79 -1.12 39.50
N GLU A 331 -17.84 -0.53 40.09
CA GLU A 331 -18.10 -0.47 41.53
C GLU A 331 -19.60 -0.67 41.80
N PRO A 332 -20.03 -1.06 43.02
CA PRO A 332 -21.44 -1.24 43.37
C PRO A 332 -22.35 -0.03 43.14
N ASN A 333 -21.81 1.15 42.80
CA ASN A 333 -22.55 2.39 42.57
C ASN A 333 -22.09 3.21 41.34
N SER A 334 -21.10 2.76 40.57
CA SER A 334 -20.61 3.52 39.40
C SER A 334 -21.34 3.11 38.12
N LYS A 335 -21.95 4.08 37.43
CA LYS A 335 -22.59 3.88 36.12
C LYS A 335 -21.59 4.10 34.98
N GLN A 336 -20.45 3.43 35.09
CA GLN A 336 -19.38 3.48 34.10
C GLN A 336 -19.17 2.10 33.50
N THR A 337 -19.12 2.04 32.18
CA THR A 337 -18.89 0.82 31.39
C THR A 337 -17.56 0.97 30.66
N VAL A 338 -16.70 -0.05 30.73
CA VAL A 338 -15.43 -0.07 30.00
C VAL A 338 -15.55 -1.04 28.84
N CYS A 339 -15.09 -0.64 27.66
CA CYS A 339 -15.02 -1.49 26.48
C CYS A 339 -13.59 -1.55 25.96
N ILE A 340 -13.07 -2.76 25.81
CA ILE A 340 -11.79 -3.04 25.14
C ILE A 340 -12.12 -3.58 23.75
N ILE A 341 -11.54 -2.99 22.71
CA ILE A 341 -11.70 -3.41 21.32
C ILE A 341 -10.35 -3.94 20.85
N ARG A 342 -10.31 -5.21 20.45
CA ARG A 342 -9.16 -5.83 19.78
C ARG A 342 -9.52 -6.05 18.33
N SER A 343 -8.69 -5.53 17.44
CA SER A 343 -8.83 -5.67 15.99
C SER A 343 -7.46 -5.94 15.35
N PRO A 344 -7.39 -6.29 14.05
CA PRO A 344 -6.12 -6.41 13.34
C PRO A 344 -5.35 -5.09 13.27
N PHE A 345 -6.01 -3.97 13.60
CA PHE A 345 -5.46 -2.62 13.60
C PHE A 345 -5.01 -2.14 14.99
N GLY A 346 -5.17 -2.97 16.03
CA GLY A 346 -4.67 -2.70 17.38
C GLY A 346 -5.69 -2.94 18.50
N LYS A 347 -5.30 -2.56 19.73
CA LYS A 347 -6.10 -2.61 20.95
C LYS A 347 -6.53 -1.21 21.37
N TYR A 348 -7.83 -1.00 21.59
CA TYR A 348 -8.41 0.27 22.01
C TYR A 348 -9.18 0.07 23.33
N CYS A 349 -9.22 1.09 24.19
CA CYS A 349 -9.98 1.07 25.43
C CYS A 349 -10.85 2.33 25.54
N TRP A 350 -12.15 2.15 25.76
CA TRP A 350 -13.13 3.23 25.90
C TRP A 350 -13.84 3.13 27.25
N THR A 351 -14.02 4.28 27.91
CA THR A 351 -14.79 4.42 29.15
C THR A 351 -16.05 5.24 28.87
N PHE A 352 -17.20 4.66 29.16
CA PHE A 352 -18.50 5.29 28.97
C PHE A 352 -19.09 5.63 30.34
N ALA A 353 -19.48 6.89 30.55
CA ALA A 353 -20.18 7.33 31.76
C ALA A 353 -21.59 7.78 31.40
N PHE A 354 -22.62 7.15 32.00
CA PHE A 354 -24.00 7.57 31.79
C PHE A 354 -24.28 8.88 32.55
N LYS A 355 -24.40 10.01 31.82
CA LYS A 355 -24.91 11.26 32.40
C LYS A 355 -26.41 11.12 32.69
N GLN A 356 -26.83 11.29 33.94
CA GLN A 356 -28.25 11.49 34.25
C GLN A 356 -28.70 12.85 33.68
N LEU A 357 -29.76 12.83 32.87
CA LEU A 357 -30.52 14.04 32.54
C LEU A 357 -31.02 14.70 33.84
N SER A 358 -30.89 16.02 33.91
CA SER A 358 -31.28 16.87 35.04
C SER A 358 -32.68 16.54 35.59
N LYS A 359 -32.82 16.57 36.92
CA LYS A 359 -34.06 16.29 37.67
C LYS A 359 -35.29 17.14 37.25
N LYS A 360 -35.13 18.19 36.44
CA LYS A 360 -36.25 18.98 35.89
C LYS A 360 -37.10 18.23 34.84
N HIS A 361 -36.59 17.17 34.22
CA HIS A 361 -37.37 16.34 33.28
C HIS A 361 -37.95 15.05 33.88
N LYS A 362 -37.91 14.88 35.21
CA LYS A 362 -38.44 13.68 35.88
C LYS A 362 -39.96 13.55 35.89
N LYS A 363 -40.72 14.56 35.46
CA LYS A 363 -42.20 14.53 35.50
C LYS A 363 -42.87 13.95 34.24
N THR A 364 -42.13 13.55 33.21
CA THR A 364 -42.73 13.03 31.96
C THR A 364 -42.14 11.73 31.43
N LEU A 365 -41.26 11.06 32.17
CA LEU A 365 -40.61 9.80 31.73
C LEU A 365 -40.63 8.72 32.83
N SER A 366 -41.58 8.76 33.76
CA SER A 366 -41.60 7.82 34.89
C SER A 366 -42.27 6.47 34.63
N ASP A 367 -42.82 6.17 33.45
CA ASP A 367 -43.51 4.88 33.25
C ASP A 367 -43.19 4.07 31.98
N GLN A 368 -42.24 4.47 31.12
CA GLN A 368 -41.99 3.72 29.87
C GLN A 368 -40.52 3.66 29.41
N VAL A 369 -39.58 3.34 30.29
CA VAL A 369 -38.30 2.77 29.82
C VAL A 369 -37.94 1.56 30.68
N SER A 370 -38.75 0.51 30.54
CA SER A 370 -38.28 -0.84 30.84
C SER A 370 -37.20 -1.21 29.82
N ARG A 371 -36.16 -1.90 30.30
CA ARG A 371 -35.16 -2.59 29.48
C ARG A 371 -35.92 -3.35 28.37
N PRO A 372 -35.54 -3.25 27.08
CA PRO A 372 -36.21 -4.04 26.07
C PRO A 372 -36.07 -5.50 26.46
N LEU A 373 -37.21 -6.16 26.69
CA LEU A 373 -37.22 -7.61 26.86
C LEU A 373 -36.70 -8.24 25.57
N PRO A 374 -35.86 -9.28 25.63
CA PRO A 374 -35.45 -9.99 24.45
C PRO A 374 -36.72 -10.47 23.74
N LYS A 375 -36.93 -10.03 22.49
CA LYS A 375 -38.01 -10.57 21.68
C LYS A 375 -37.73 -12.06 21.46
N PRO A 376 -38.57 -12.99 21.94
CA PRO A 376 -38.61 -14.30 21.30
C PRO A 376 -39.12 -14.05 19.88
N ASP A 377 -38.51 -14.69 18.90
CA ASP A 377 -38.88 -14.61 17.48
C ASP A 377 -38.36 -13.39 16.72
N ILE A 378 -37.04 -13.34 16.56
CA ILE A 378 -36.45 -13.09 15.25
C ILE A 378 -35.56 -14.29 14.94
N THR A 379 -36.16 -15.26 14.26
CA THR A 379 -35.45 -16.36 13.61
C THR A 379 -34.55 -15.77 12.52
N SER A 380 -33.33 -15.38 12.88
CA SER A 380 -32.24 -15.48 11.92
C SER A 380 -32.01 -16.98 11.73
N THR A 381 -32.23 -17.44 10.52
CA THR A 381 -31.90 -18.80 10.09
C THR A 381 -30.43 -19.04 10.34
N THR A 382 -30.12 -19.72 11.45
CA THR A 382 -28.83 -20.34 11.67
C THR A 382 -28.73 -21.47 10.66
N ASN A 383 -28.04 -21.22 9.54
CA ASN A 383 -27.41 -22.32 8.83
C ASN A 383 -26.40 -22.93 9.81
N THR A 384 -26.84 -24.00 10.46
CA THR A 384 -26.02 -24.89 11.26
C THR A 384 -25.03 -25.57 10.33
N HIS A 385 -23.90 -24.90 10.08
CA HIS A 385 -22.72 -25.63 9.64
C HIS A 385 -22.16 -26.37 10.86
N GLN A 386 -22.68 -27.58 11.06
CA GLN A 386 -21.96 -28.65 11.75
C GLN A 386 -20.52 -28.67 11.25
N ILE A 387 -19.58 -28.81 12.18
CA ILE A 387 -18.17 -29.10 11.91
C ILE A 387 -18.13 -30.31 10.96
N ARG A 388 -17.72 -30.09 9.70
CA ARG A 388 -17.49 -31.17 8.75
C ARG A 388 -16.03 -31.60 8.85
N HIS A 389 -15.82 -32.82 9.32
CA HIS A 389 -14.55 -33.53 9.09
C HIS A 389 -14.46 -34.00 7.64
N PHE A 390 -13.23 -34.16 7.16
CA PHE A 390 -12.91 -34.69 5.82
C PHE A 390 -13.61 -36.04 5.57
N PRO A 391 -14.27 -36.25 4.40
CA PRO A 391 -14.71 -37.58 4.02
C PRO A 391 -13.54 -38.40 3.46
N GLU A 392 -13.39 -39.65 3.94
CA GLU A 392 -12.42 -40.66 3.48
C GLU A 392 -12.65 -41.17 2.03
N SER A 393 -13.28 -40.40 1.14
CA SER A 393 -13.56 -40.81 -0.24
C SER A 393 -12.78 -40.00 -1.28
N MET A 394 -11.50 -39.75 -1.01
CA MET A 394 -10.53 -39.19 -1.97
C MET A 394 -10.10 -40.17 -3.08
N ASP A 395 -10.70 -41.36 -3.18
CA ASP A 395 -10.38 -42.37 -4.20
C ASP A 395 -11.42 -42.47 -5.35
N LYS A 396 -12.30 -41.48 -5.54
CA LYS A 396 -13.35 -41.58 -6.58
C LYS A 396 -13.52 -40.36 -7.49
N ILE A 397 -12.45 -39.68 -7.87
CA ILE A 397 -12.51 -38.75 -8.99
C ILE A 397 -11.92 -39.44 -10.23
N LYS A 398 -12.80 -39.80 -11.16
CA LYS A 398 -12.40 -40.27 -12.50
C LYS A 398 -11.75 -39.12 -13.25
N LEU A 399 -10.55 -39.37 -13.78
CA LEU A 399 -9.93 -38.54 -14.81
C LEU A 399 -10.81 -38.53 -16.05
N THR A 400 -11.34 -37.36 -16.42
CA THR A 400 -11.93 -37.13 -17.74
C THR A 400 -10.84 -36.81 -18.75
N LYS A 401 -10.93 -37.52 -19.89
CA LYS A 401 -10.04 -37.50 -21.06
C LYS A 401 -9.95 -36.15 -21.74
#